data_AF-A0A7C2YMJ4-F1
#
_entry.id   AF-A0A7C2YMJ4-F1
#
_cell.length_a   1.000
_cell.length_b   1.000
_cell.length_c   1.000
_cell.angle_alpha   90.00
_cell.angle_beta   90.00
_cell.angle_gamma   90.00
#
_symmetry.space_group_name_H-M   'P 1'
#
loop_
_entity.id
_entity.type
_entity.pdbx_description
1 polymer ?
#
loop_
_entity_poly.entity_id
_entity_poly.type
_entity_poly.pdbx_seq_one_letter_code
_entity_poly.pdbx_strand_id
1 'polypeptide(L)'
;MRRIGLITAMACGLVLGVPQQASTPTLSEVDQLLLALSDITWFNNIRPLNLTKAQIERLIPAHERAYKQLERLIQEEAKELRNRKDEILRIREDTARGKSLPKEFLETIKRLETDAAQKRRQLRAQVVSEVATELKPTFTDEQFQYMVKRSKEVLEAARVDVAQLKDDQLYALFIESVFLDPRAPELLKEWQRKNLGQ
;
A
#
# COMPACT_ATOMS: atom_id res chain seq x y z
N MET A 1 5.35 74.14 -10.12
CA MET A 1 4.29 73.27 -10.70
C MET A 1 4.90 71.89 -10.96
N ARG A 2 4.16 70.85 -10.55
CA ARG A 2 4.18 69.40 -10.92
C ARG A 2 5.39 68.75 -11.66
N ARG A 3 6.03 67.82 -10.91
CA ARG A 3 6.58 66.45 -11.21
C ARG A 3 6.84 66.02 -12.68
N ILE A 4 8.00 65.36 -12.93
CA ILE A 4 8.19 63.90 -13.20
C ILE A 4 9.60 63.63 -13.80
N GLY A 5 10.27 62.58 -13.33
CA GLY A 5 11.48 61.96 -13.90
C GLY A 5 12.58 61.83 -12.84
N LEU A 6 13.23 60.70 -12.54
CA LEU A 6 13.34 59.38 -13.17
C LEU A 6 13.80 58.42 -12.05
N ILE A 7 13.25 57.20 -12.01
CA ILE A 7 13.58 56.17 -11.02
C ILE A 7 14.85 55.42 -11.43
N THR A 8 15.82 55.49 -10.53
CA THR A 8 16.63 54.43 -9.93
C THR A 8 17.21 53.33 -10.82
N ALA A 9 18.55 53.30 -10.80
CA ALA A 9 19.42 52.30 -11.35
C ALA A 9 19.47 50.99 -10.54
N MET A 10 19.67 49.91 -11.31
CA MET A 10 20.42 48.67 -11.04
C MET A 10 21.04 48.46 -9.66
N ALA A 11 20.75 47.31 -9.06
CA ALA A 11 21.76 46.51 -8.38
C ALA A 11 21.52 45.02 -8.65
N CYS A 12 22.53 44.38 -9.24
CA CYS A 12 22.59 42.97 -9.58
C CYS A 12 22.70 42.06 -8.35
N GLY A 13 22.03 40.90 -8.45
CA GLY A 13 22.66 39.58 -8.31
C GLY A 13 23.38 39.24 -7.01
N LEU A 14 22.69 38.48 -6.16
CA LEU A 14 23.26 37.39 -5.34
C LEU A 14 22.09 36.56 -4.81
N VAL A 15 21.50 35.70 -5.65
CA VAL A 15 20.61 34.65 -5.15
C VAL A 15 21.50 33.46 -4.79
N LEU A 16 21.91 33.45 -3.52
CA LEU A 16 22.45 32.28 -2.85
C LEU A 16 21.49 31.10 -3.08
N GLY A 17 22.04 29.99 -3.57
CA GLY A 17 21.32 28.74 -3.70
C GLY A 17 20.75 28.32 -2.35
N VAL A 18 19.44 28.47 -2.19
CA VAL A 18 18.69 27.81 -1.13
C VAL A 18 18.67 26.33 -1.51
N PRO A 19 19.18 25.41 -0.68
CA PRO A 19 18.93 24.01 -0.91
C PRO A 19 17.43 23.82 -0.80
N GLN A 20 16.76 23.40 -1.88
CA GLN A 20 15.46 22.78 -1.79
C GLN A 20 15.65 21.51 -0.94
N GLN A 21 15.54 21.66 0.38
CA GLN A 21 15.12 20.56 1.23
C GLN A 21 13.82 20.08 0.61
N ALA A 22 13.88 18.89 0.01
CA ALA A 22 12.72 18.13 -0.38
C ALA A 22 11.83 18.08 0.86
N SER A 23 10.82 18.94 0.88
CA SER A 23 9.86 19.03 1.94
C SER A 23 9.05 17.76 1.79
N THR A 24 9.38 16.73 2.58
CA THR A 24 8.49 15.59 2.73
C THR A 24 7.13 16.18 3.07
N PRO A 25 6.08 15.98 2.24
CA PRO A 25 4.81 16.63 2.48
C PRO A 25 4.37 16.26 3.89
N THR A 26 4.29 17.26 4.77
CA THR A 26 3.83 17.05 6.14
C THR A 26 2.36 16.68 6.02
N LEU A 27 2.01 15.47 6.46
CA LEU A 27 0.64 14.99 6.46
C LEU A 27 -0.25 16.03 7.14
N SER A 28 -1.44 16.29 6.57
CA SER A 28 -2.39 17.17 7.23
C SER A 28 -2.75 16.63 8.60
N GLU A 29 -3.21 17.49 9.52
CA GLU A 29 -3.67 17.04 10.84
C GLU A 29 -4.75 15.95 10.72
N VAL A 30 -5.65 16.07 9.74
CA VAL A 30 -6.66 15.07 9.44
C VAL A 30 -6.03 13.75 9.03
N ASP A 31 -5.04 13.76 8.14
CA ASP A 31 -4.34 12.54 7.72
C ASP A 31 -3.62 11.86 8.89
N GLN A 32 -3.01 12.64 9.79
CA GLN A 32 -2.37 12.12 11.01
C GLN A 32 -3.38 11.46 11.96
N LEU A 33 -4.57 12.04 12.12
CA LEU A 33 -5.65 11.45 12.94
C LEU A 33 -6.19 10.16 12.31
N LEU A 34 -6.43 10.15 10.99
CA LEU A 34 -6.85 8.94 10.27
C LEU A 34 -5.81 7.83 10.38
N LEU A 35 -4.54 8.20 10.28
CA LEU A 35 -3.41 7.30 10.44
C LEU A 35 -3.37 6.68 11.86
N ALA A 36 -3.55 7.50 12.89
CA ALA A 36 -3.62 7.04 14.28
C ALA A 36 -4.82 6.10 14.53
N LEU A 37 -5.99 6.37 13.93
CA LEU A 37 -7.15 5.48 14.00
C LEU A 37 -6.86 4.11 13.35
N SER A 38 -6.12 4.10 12.24
CA SER A 38 -5.64 2.87 11.60
C SER A 38 -4.71 2.09 12.53
N ASP A 39 -3.77 2.76 13.19
CA ASP A 39 -2.84 2.12 14.14
C ASP A 39 -3.56 1.53 15.34
N ILE A 40 -4.54 2.25 15.89
CA ILE A 40 -5.38 1.74 16.98
C ILE A 40 -6.09 0.45 16.56
N THR A 41 -6.64 0.43 15.35
CA THR A 41 -7.31 -0.76 14.79
C THR A 41 -6.33 -1.92 14.64
N TRP A 42 -5.13 -1.65 14.13
CA TRP A 42 -4.07 -2.65 13.99
C TRP A 42 -3.64 -3.22 15.35
N PHE A 43 -3.35 -2.37 16.34
CA PHE A 43 -2.97 -2.82 17.68
C PHE A 43 -4.09 -3.60 18.37
N ASN A 44 -5.36 -3.24 18.12
CA ASN A 44 -6.50 -3.99 18.63
C ASN A 44 -6.59 -5.40 18.05
N ASN A 45 -6.18 -5.61 16.79
CA ASN A 45 -6.08 -6.95 16.20
C ASN A 45 -4.89 -7.75 16.74
N ILE A 46 -3.78 -7.08 17.06
CA ILE A 46 -2.52 -7.74 17.46
C ILE A 46 -2.46 -8.07 18.95
N ARG A 47 -2.97 -7.20 19.83
CA ARG A 47 -2.89 -7.39 21.29
C ARG A 47 -3.38 -8.77 21.74
N PRO A 48 -4.53 -9.29 21.28
CA PRO A 48 -5.04 -10.59 21.76
C PRO A 48 -4.21 -11.79 21.30
N LEU A 49 -3.38 -11.63 20.26
CA LEU A 49 -2.47 -12.68 19.83
C LEU A 49 -1.36 -12.93 20.85
N ASN A 50 -1.06 -11.97 21.74
CA ASN A 50 0.02 -12.08 22.71
C ASN A 50 1.33 -12.58 22.07
N LEU A 51 1.72 -11.95 20.96
CA LEU A 51 2.87 -12.39 20.16
C LEU A 51 4.14 -12.33 21.00
N THR A 52 4.93 -13.41 20.95
CA THR A 52 6.24 -13.45 21.59
C THR A 52 7.28 -12.70 20.76
N LYS A 53 8.40 -12.33 21.40
CA LYS A 53 9.55 -11.70 20.73
C LYS A 53 10.02 -12.52 19.51
N ALA A 54 10.15 -13.84 19.67
CA ALA A 54 10.57 -14.74 18.59
C ALA A 54 9.56 -14.78 17.42
N GLN A 55 8.26 -14.69 17.71
CA GLN A 55 7.23 -14.61 16.67
C GLN A 55 7.34 -13.29 15.89
N ILE A 56 7.52 -12.17 16.57
CA ILE A 56 7.68 -10.85 15.94
C ILE A 56 8.94 -10.80 15.05
N GLU A 57 10.05 -11.36 15.54
CA GLU A 57 11.31 -11.42 14.79
C GLU A 57 11.21 -12.28 13.52
N ARG A 58 10.27 -13.23 13.46
CA ARG A 58 9.96 -14.00 12.24
C ARG A 58 9.01 -13.25 11.30
N LEU A 59 8.08 -12.48 11.84
CA LEU A 59 7.07 -11.75 11.07
C LEU A 59 7.67 -10.62 10.23
N ILE A 60 8.61 -9.85 10.79
CA ILE A 60 9.21 -8.69 10.10
C ILE A 60 9.90 -9.11 8.79
N PRO A 61 10.81 -10.10 8.76
CA PRO A 61 11.43 -10.56 7.52
C PRO A 61 10.44 -11.15 6.49
N ALA A 62 9.37 -11.81 6.95
CA ALA A 62 8.34 -12.35 6.07
C ALA A 62 7.58 -11.22 5.35
N HIS A 63 7.25 -10.15 6.07
CA HIS A 63 6.67 -8.93 5.48
C HIS A 63 7.60 -8.31 4.43
N GLU A 64 8.88 -8.11 4.77
CA GLU A 64 9.84 -7.49 3.85
C GLU A 64 10.02 -8.32 2.56
N ARG A 65 10.01 -9.65 2.66
CA ARG A 65 10.03 -10.54 1.48
C ARG A 65 8.75 -10.39 0.65
N ALA A 66 7.59 -10.38 1.30
CA ALA A 66 6.30 -10.23 0.64
C ALA A 66 6.22 -8.94 -0.17
N TYR A 67 6.67 -7.82 0.40
CA TYR A 67 6.68 -6.53 -0.29
C TYR A 67 7.68 -6.49 -1.45
N LYS A 68 8.88 -7.05 -1.28
CA LYS A 68 9.85 -7.17 -2.39
C LYS A 68 9.30 -8.02 -3.54
N GLN A 69 8.57 -9.09 -3.21
CA GLN A 69 7.93 -9.94 -4.20
C GLN A 69 6.80 -9.20 -4.91
N LEU A 70 5.93 -8.51 -4.16
CA LEU A 70 4.86 -7.70 -4.73
C LEU A 70 5.40 -6.59 -5.64
N GLU A 71 6.47 -5.91 -5.23
CA GLU A 71 7.11 -4.86 -6.03
C GLU A 71 7.68 -5.43 -7.33
N ARG A 72 8.39 -6.57 -7.27
CA ARG A 72 8.88 -7.27 -8.47
C ARG A 72 7.73 -7.59 -9.44
N LEU A 73 6.62 -8.08 -8.91
CA LEU A 73 5.45 -8.46 -9.67
C LEU A 73 4.73 -7.25 -10.30
N ILE A 74 4.68 -6.11 -9.61
CA ILE A 74 4.22 -4.82 -10.16
C ILE A 74 5.15 -4.36 -11.30
N GLN A 75 6.47 -4.51 -11.15
CA GLN A 75 7.40 -4.16 -12.22
C GLN A 75 7.23 -5.05 -13.47
N GLU A 76 6.90 -6.33 -13.28
CA GLU A 76 6.58 -7.27 -14.36
C GLU A 76 5.24 -6.95 -15.04
N GLU A 77 4.21 -6.56 -14.29
CA GLU A 77 2.94 -6.03 -14.85
C GLU A 77 3.20 -4.79 -15.72
N ALA A 78 3.99 -3.84 -15.19
CA ALA A 78 4.29 -2.59 -15.89
C ALA A 78 5.02 -2.80 -17.23
N LYS A 79 5.57 -3.99 -17.51
CA LYS A 79 6.23 -4.31 -18.78
C LYS A 79 5.28 -4.21 -19.97
N GLU A 80 4.04 -4.67 -19.84
CA GLU A 80 3.07 -4.62 -20.94
C GLU A 80 2.63 -3.18 -21.26
N LEU A 81 2.37 -2.38 -20.22
CA LEU A 81 2.08 -0.95 -20.37
C LEU A 81 3.29 -0.18 -20.93
N ARG A 82 4.51 -0.52 -20.50
CA ARG A 82 5.76 0.06 -21.03
C ARG A 82 5.93 -0.22 -22.52
N ASN A 83 5.60 -1.43 -22.99
CA ASN A 83 5.68 -1.78 -24.41
C ASN A 83 4.72 -0.95 -25.29
N ARG A 84 3.64 -0.40 -24.70
CA ARG A 84 2.65 0.44 -25.38
C ARG A 84 2.75 1.92 -25.02
N LYS A 85 3.81 2.33 -24.30
CA LYS A 85 3.97 3.69 -23.76
C LYS A 85 3.77 4.77 -24.83
N ASP A 86 4.45 4.63 -25.97
CA ASP A 86 4.43 5.68 -27.01
C ASP A 86 3.06 5.76 -27.69
N GLU A 87 2.39 4.62 -27.89
CA GLU A 87 1.01 4.54 -28.39
C GLU A 87 0.03 5.25 -27.43
N ILE A 88 0.12 4.94 -26.13
CA ILE A 88 -0.71 5.52 -25.08
C ILE A 88 -0.50 7.04 -24.97
N LEU A 89 0.77 7.49 -24.93
CA LEU A 89 1.08 8.92 -24.80
C LEU A 89 0.63 9.72 -26.02
N ARG A 90 0.80 9.17 -27.22
CA ARG A 90 0.30 9.78 -28.46
C ARG A 90 -1.22 9.91 -28.45
N ILE A 91 -1.95 8.84 -28.10
CA ILE A 91 -3.41 8.86 -28.08
C ILE A 91 -3.95 9.78 -26.97
N ARG A 92 -3.29 9.84 -25.80
CA ARG A 92 -3.61 10.82 -24.76
C ARG A 92 -3.50 12.24 -25.31
N GLU A 93 -2.42 12.57 -26.01
CA GLU A 93 -2.20 13.90 -26.58
C GLU A 93 -3.23 14.23 -27.67
N ASP A 94 -3.49 13.28 -28.58
CA ASP A 94 -4.50 13.43 -29.63
C ASP A 94 -5.91 13.65 -29.04
N THR A 95 -6.27 12.88 -28.00
CA THR A 95 -7.55 13.02 -27.29
C THR A 95 -7.63 14.35 -26.53
N ALA A 96 -6.54 14.79 -25.88
CA ALA A 96 -6.47 16.08 -25.19
C ALA A 96 -6.64 17.27 -26.14
N ARG A 97 -6.31 17.10 -27.43
CA ARG A 97 -6.56 18.08 -28.50
C ARG A 97 -7.96 17.97 -29.13
N GLY A 98 -8.84 17.15 -28.55
CA GLY A 98 -10.23 16.97 -29.00
C GLY A 98 -10.42 15.99 -30.15
N LYS A 99 -9.41 15.21 -30.54
CA LYS A 99 -9.60 14.13 -31.52
C LYS A 99 -10.39 12.98 -30.88
N SER A 100 -11.25 12.34 -31.66
CA SER A 100 -12.00 11.16 -31.22
C SER A 100 -11.06 9.99 -30.93
N LEU A 101 -11.29 9.32 -29.81
CA LEU A 101 -10.57 8.10 -29.45
C LEU A 101 -10.85 6.98 -30.49
N PRO A 102 -9.83 6.33 -31.07
CA PRO A 102 -10.05 5.21 -31.97
C PRO A 102 -10.80 4.07 -31.28
N LYS A 103 -11.81 3.48 -31.95
CA LYS A 103 -12.63 2.39 -31.38
C LYS A 103 -11.78 1.18 -30.95
N GLU A 104 -10.81 0.79 -31.77
CA GLU A 104 -9.86 -0.30 -31.46
C GLU A 104 -9.01 -0.01 -30.21
N PHE A 105 -8.72 1.28 -29.96
CA PHE A 105 -7.98 1.66 -28.77
C PHE A 105 -8.87 1.66 -27.52
N LEU A 106 -10.17 1.94 -27.65
CA LEU A 106 -11.12 1.83 -26.54
C LEU A 106 -11.26 0.37 -26.05
N GLU A 107 -11.24 -0.60 -26.97
CA GLU A 107 -11.18 -2.04 -26.63
C GLU A 107 -9.84 -2.41 -25.99
N THR A 108 -8.74 -1.82 -26.49
CA THR A 108 -7.40 -2.02 -25.93
C THR A 108 -7.31 -1.50 -24.49
N ILE A 109 -7.90 -0.34 -24.17
CA ILE A 109 -7.99 0.19 -22.80
C ILE A 109 -8.70 -0.80 -21.89
N LYS A 110 -9.92 -1.23 -22.26
CA LYS A 110 -10.72 -2.16 -21.43
C LYS A 110 -9.97 -3.46 -21.15
N ARG A 111 -9.31 -4.02 -22.17
CA ARG A 111 -8.51 -5.23 -22.02
C ARG A 111 -7.32 -5.00 -21.09
N LEU A 112 -6.53 -3.95 -21.33
CA LEU A 112 -5.35 -3.64 -20.51
C LEU A 112 -5.74 -3.41 -19.04
N GLU A 113 -6.83 -2.69 -18.78
CA GLU A 113 -7.33 -2.46 -17.41
C GLU A 113 -7.79 -3.75 -16.74
N THR A 114 -8.52 -4.60 -17.47
CA THR A 114 -9.02 -5.88 -16.94
C THR A 114 -7.88 -6.85 -16.67
N ASP A 115 -6.98 -7.03 -17.63
CA ASP A 115 -5.83 -7.92 -17.51
C ASP A 115 -4.89 -7.46 -16.39
N ALA A 116 -4.62 -6.16 -16.30
CA ALA A 116 -3.85 -5.56 -15.22
C ALA A 116 -4.48 -5.79 -13.84
N ALA A 117 -5.79 -5.56 -13.70
CA ALA A 117 -6.51 -5.77 -12.44
C ALA A 117 -6.55 -7.25 -12.04
N GLN A 118 -6.84 -8.15 -12.99
CA GLN A 118 -6.86 -9.58 -12.74
C GLN A 118 -5.48 -10.11 -12.35
N LYS A 119 -4.44 -9.71 -13.09
CA LYS A 119 -3.06 -10.10 -12.81
C LYS A 119 -2.63 -9.59 -11.44
N ARG A 120 -2.91 -8.32 -11.08
CA ARG A 120 -2.62 -7.78 -9.74
C ARG A 120 -3.31 -8.57 -8.63
N ARG A 121 -4.58 -8.95 -8.80
CA ARG A 121 -5.30 -9.78 -7.84
C ARG A 121 -4.67 -11.15 -7.68
N GLN A 122 -4.33 -11.82 -8.78
CA GLN A 122 -3.69 -13.14 -8.76
C GLN A 122 -2.32 -13.09 -8.07
N LEU A 123 -1.49 -12.11 -8.43
CA LEU A 123 -0.16 -11.91 -7.84
C LEU A 123 -0.24 -11.62 -6.35
N ARG A 124 -1.17 -10.76 -5.93
CA ARG A 124 -1.39 -10.50 -4.50
C ARG A 124 -1.86 -11.74 -3.76
N ALA A 125 -2.83 -12.48 -4.32
CA ALA A 125 -3.32 -13.72 -3.72
C ALA A 125 -2.22 -14.78 -3.58
N GLN A 126 -1.33 -14.88 -4.56
CA GLN A 126 -0.17 -15.76 -4.50
C GLN A 126 0.77 -15.37 -3.35
N VAL A 127 1.15 -14.09 -3.25
CA VAL A 127 2.02 -13.59 -2.17
C VAL A 127 1.38 -13.83 -0.81
N VAL A 128 0.09 -13.53 -0.65
CA VAL A 128 -0.66 -13.79 0.58
C VAL A 128 -0.63 -15.27 0.93
N SER A 129 -0.89 -16.16 -0.03
CA SER A 129 -0.89 -17.60 0.19
C SER A 129 0.47 -18.13 0.63
N GLU A 130 1.54 -17.67 -0.02
CA GLU A 130 2.92 -18.07 0.31
C GLU A 130 3.31 -17.61 1.72
N VAL A 131 3.07 -16.34 2.03
CA VAL A 131 3.35 -15.77 3.37
C VAL A 131 2.50 -16.43 4.45
N ALA A 132 1.21 -16.65 4.19
CA ALA A 132 0.33 -17.30 5.15
C ALA A 132 0.82 -18.72 5.46
N THR A 133 1.23 -19.48 4.45
CA THR A 133 1.79 -20.83 4.61
C THR A 133 3.09 -20.80 5.41
N GLU A 134 3.98 -19.84 5.11
CA GLU A 134 5.25 -19.67 5.81
C GLU A 134 5.05 -19.33 7.30
N LEU A 135 4.10 -18.45 7.59
CA LEU A 135 3.86 -17.95 8.94
C LEU A 135 3.02 -18.88 9.81
N LYS A 136 2.18 -19.75 9.21
CA LYS A 136 1.28 -20.64 9.95
C LYS A 136 1.97 -21.43 11.08
N PRO A 137 3.13 -22.09 10.88
CA PRO A 137 3.82 -22.81 11.95
C PRO A 137 4.43 -21.92 13.04
N THR A 138 4.45 -20.59 12.85
CA THR A 138 4.92 -19.65 13.87
C THR A 138 3.87 -19.38 14.94
N PHE A 139 2.59 -19.63 14.65
CA PHE A 139 1.49 -19.38 15.56
C PHE A 139 1.03 -20.64 16.30
N THR A 140 0.50 -20.44 17.50
CA THR A 140 -0.23 -21.47 18.24
C THR A 140 -1.61 -21.70 17.65
N ASP A 141 -2.26 -22.82 18.00
CA ASP A 141 -3.63 -23.10 17.56
C ASP A 141 -4.61 -22.05 18.09
N GLU A 142 -4.42 -21.55 19.31
CA GLU A 142 -5.25 -20.49 19.88
C GLU A 142 -5.11 -19.17 19.11
N GLN A 143 -3.87 -18.80 18.74
CA GLN A 143 -3.61 -17.63 17.89
C GLN A 143 -4.24 -17.81 16.50
N PHE A 144 -4.12 -19.00 15.90
CA PHE A 144 -4.76 -19.33 14.62
C PHE A 144 -6.28 -19.19 14.69
N GLN A 145 -6.91 -19.79 15.69
CA GLN A 145 -8.35 -19.71 15.88
C GLN A 145 -8.84 -18.28 16.14
N TYR A 146 -8.06 -17.47 16.88
CA TYR A 146 -8.35 -16.05 17.02
C TYR A 146 -8.32 -15.32 15.66
N MET A 147 -7.31 -15.57 14.81
CA MET A 147 -7.21 -14.93 13.49
C MET A 147 -8.40 -15.32 12.59
N VAL A 148 -8.77 -16.59 12.59
CA VAL A 148 -9.96 -17.11 11.88
C VAL A 148 -11.22 -16.41 12.35
N LYS A 149 -11.46 -16.41 13.67
CA LYS A 149 -12.62 -15.75 14.28
C LYS A 149 -12.68 -14.27 13.93
N ARG A 150 -11.54 -13.57 14.03
CA ARG A 150 -11.48 -12.13 13.79
C ARG A 150 -11.77 -11.79 12.33
N SER A 151 -11.22 -12.54 11.39
CA SER A 151 -11.53 -12.41 9.97
C SER A 151 -13.01 -12.64 9.67
N LYS A 152 -13.62 -13.65 10.32
CA LYS A 152 -15.05 -13.92 10.20
C LYS A 152 -15.90 -12.74 10.67
N GLU A 153 -15.61 -12.19 11.85
CA GLU A 153 -16.32 -11.02 12.39
C GLU A 153 -16.23 -9.80 11.44
N VAL A 154 -15.06 -9.57 10.84
CA VAL A 154 -14.86 -8.48 9.87
C VAL A 154 -15.70 -8.67 8.62
N LEU A 155 -15.72 -9.89 8.07
CA LEU A 155 -16.53 -10.22 6.89
C LEU A 155 -18.03 -10.14 7.16
N GLU A 156 -18.48 -10.65 8.31
CA GLU A 156 -19.88 -10.58 8.72
C GLU A 156 -20.34 -9.13 8.92
N ALA A 157 -19.50 -8.28 9.53
CA ALA A 157 -19.77 -6.83 9.65
C ALA A 157 -19.88 -6.15 8.28
N ALA A 158 -19.13 -6.63 7.28
CA ALA A 158 -19.21 -6.19 5.89
C ALA A 158 -20.35 -6.86 5.08
N ARG A 159 -21.20 -7.67 5.74
CA ARG A 159 -22.32 -8.42 5.13
C ARG A 159 -21.89 -9.41 4.04
N VAL A 160 -20.70 -9.98 4.19
CA VAL A 160 -20.20 -11.07 3.34
C VAL A 160 -20.64 -12.40 3.95
N ASP A 161 -21.17 -13.31 3.13
CA ASP A 161 -21.48 -14.68 3.57
C ASP A 161 -20.19 -15.47 3.77
N VAL A 162 -19.99 -15.95 5.01
CA VAL A 162 -18.81 -16.68 5.47
C VAL A 162 -19.05 -18.19 5.57
N ALA A 163 -20.27 -18.68 5.29
CA ALA A 163 -20.66 -20.06 5.54
C ALA A 163 -19.81 -21.09 4.77
N GLN A 164 -19.28 -20.70 3.62
CA GLN A 164 -18.46 -21.57 2.76
C GLN A 164 -16.95 -21.32 2.89
N LEU A 165 -16.52 -20.38 3.74
CA LEU A 165 -15.11 -20.05 3.91
C LEU A 165 -14.45 -21.04 4.86
N LYS A 166 -13.31 -21.58 4.44
CA LYS A 166 -12.47 -22.46 5.25
C LYS A 166 -11.60 -21.63 6.20
N ASP A 167 -11.25 -22.20 7.34
CA ASP A 167 -10.34 -21.59 8.32
C ASP A 167 -9.06 -21.06 7.69
N ASP A 168 -8.42 -21.82 6.79
CA ASP A 168 -7.21 -21.38 6.09
C ASP A 168 -7.42 -20.13 5.23
N GLN A 169 -8.61 -19.94 4.66
CA GLN A 169 -8.94 -18.74 3.88
C GLN A 169 -9.16 -17.54 4.81
N LEU A 170 -9.80 -17.75 5.95
CA LEU A 170 -10.00 -16.72 6.97
C LEU A 170 -8.69 -16.31 7.64
N TYR A 171 -7.81 -17.27 7.90
CA TYR A 171 -6.45 -17.02 8.37
C TYR A 171 -5.64 -16.22 7.33
N ALA A 172 -5.66 -16.62 6.06
CA ALA A 172 -4.98 -15.89 4.99
C ALA A 172 -5.49 -14.43 4.86
N LEU A 173 -6.79 -14.21 5.05
CA LEU A 173 -7.37 -12.86 5.10
C LEU A 173 -6.81 -12.03 6.27
N PHE A 174 -6.60 -12.65 7.44
CA PHE A 174 -5.97 -11.98 8.57
C PHE A 174 -4.52 -11.60 8.24
N ILE A 175 -3.77 -12.52 7.64
CA ILE A 175 -2.39 -12.26 7.18
C ILE A 175 -2.37 -11.06 6.22
N GLU A 176 -3.25 -11.05 5.22
CA GLU A 176 -3.33 -9.96 4.24
C GLU A 176 -3.68 -8.61 4.88
N SER A 177 -4.69 -8.59 5.75
CA SER A 177 -5.25 -7.35 6.29
C SER A 177 -4.45 -6.77 7.45
N VAL A 178 -3.75 -7.60 8.23
CA VAL A 178 -3.04 -7.18 9.44
C VAL A 178 -1.53 -7.27 9.24
N PHE A 179 -1.03 -8.44 8.83
CA PHE A 179 0.42 -8.68 8.78
C PHE A 179 1.07 -8.25 7.48
N LEU A 180 0.31 -7.99 6.42
CA LEU A 180 0.81 -7.40 5.17
C LEU A 180 0.39 -5.94 5.01
N ASP A 181 -0.12 -5.31 6.07
CA ASP A 181 -0.29 -3.86 6.12
C ASP A 181 1.09 -3.17 5.93
N PRO A 182 1.20 -2.11 5.10
CA PRO A 182 2.47 -1.43 4.86
C PRO A 182 3.20 -0.98 6.13
N ARG A 183 2.44 -0.66 7.17
CA ARG A 183 2.96 -0.14 8.45
C ARG A 183 3.22 -1.24 9.48
N ALA A 184 2.78 -2.47 9.21
CA ALA A 184 2.95 -3.60 10.14
C ALA A 184 4.39 -3.74 10.68
N PRO A 185 5.49 -3.59 9.91
CA PRO A 185 6.85 -3.71 10.45
C PRO A 185 7.18 -2.66 11.50
N GLU A 186 6.75 -1.42 11.29
CA GLU A 186 6.98 -0.31 12.22
C GLU A 186 6.17 -0.51 13.49
N LEU A 187 4.90 -0.91 13.35
CA LEU A 187 4.00 -1.17 14.46
C LEU A 187 4.41 -2.41 15.27
N LEU A 188 4.93 -3.46 14.62
CA LEU A 188 5.50 -4.64 15.28
C LEU A 188 6.73 -4.28 16.12
N LYS A 189 7.65 -3.44 15.57
CA LYS A 189 8.82 -2.95 16.31
C LYS A 189 8.39 -2.07 17.50
N GLU A 190 7.41 -1.20 17.31
CA GLU A 190 6.84 -0.40 18.38
C GLU A 190 6.22 -1.28 19.48
N TRP A 191 5.41 -2.26 19.09
CA TRP A 191 4.79 -3.22 20.00
C TRP A 191 5.83 -3.97 20.82
N GLN A 192 6.86 -4.51 20.15
CA GLN A 192 7.97 -5.21 20.79
C GLN A 192 8.66 -4.33 21.82
N ARG A 193 9.01 -3.09 21.47
CA ARG A 193 9.68 -2.15 22.38
C ARG A 193 8.82 -1.81 23.61
N LYS A 194 7.52 -1.58 23.42
CA LYS A 194 6.62 -1.12 24.50
C LYS A 194 6.12 -2.23 25.41
N ASN A 195 6.01 -3.46 24.92
CA ASN A 195 5.35 -4.56 25.64
C ASN A 195 6.27 -5.73 25.96
N LEU A 196 7.38 -5.89 25.22
CA LEU A 196 8.31 -7.02 25.33
C LEU A 196 9.76 -6.58 25.60
N GLY A 197 9.98 -5.27 25.79
CA GLY A 197 11.27 -4.68 26.09
C GLY A 197 11.62 -4.80 27.56
N GLN A 198 11.86 -6.04 28.02
CA GLN A 198 12.67 -6.38 29.19
C GLN A 198 13.60 -7.53 28.80
#